data_AF-A0A7V2UMT5-F1
#
_entry.id   AF-A0A7V2UMT5-F1
#
_cell.length_a   1.000
_cell.length_b   1.000
_cell.length_c   1.000
_cell.angle_alpha   90.00
_cell.angle_beta   90.00
_cell.angle_gamma   90.00
#
_symmetry.space_group_name_H-M   'P 1'
#
loop_
_entity.id
_entity.type
_entity.pdbx_description
1 polymer ?
#
loop_
_entity_poly.entity_id
_entity_poly.type
_entity_poly.pdbx_seq_one_letter_code
_entity_poly.pdbx_strand_id
1 'polypeptide(L)'
;MDAALHYAVHIHALYEELGVTQSTEIAQLQQHGLYDAAQEHDACGVGFVAHIKGQKSHAIVEQGLKILENLDHRGAVGADALMGDGAGILIQIP
;
A
#
# COMPACT_ATOMS: atom_id res chain seq x y z
N MET A 1 -8.04 -51.89 1.90
CA MET A 1 -8.28 -50.73 1.01
C MET A 1 -9.55 -49.93 1.40
N ASP A 2 -10.03 -49.99 2.64
CA ASP A 2 -11.34 -49.38 3.02
C ASP A 2 -11.22 -48.22 4.04
N ALA A 3 -10.26 -48.27 4.97
CA ALA A 3 -10.13 -47.24 6.01
C ALA A 3 -9.65 -45.87 5.50
N ALA A 4 -8.78 -45.84 4.48
CA ALA A 4 -8.24 -44.58 3.94
C ALA A 4 -9.28 -43.80 3.12
N LEU A 5 -10.19 -44.50 2.43
CA LEU A 5 -11.24 -43.88 1.65
C LEU A 5 -12.35 -43.33 2.57
N HIS A 6 -12.70 -44.07 3.64
CA HIS A 6 -13.61 -43.59 4.67
C HIS A 6 -13.09 -42.34 5.40
N TYR A 7 -11.79 -42.28 5.71
CA TYR A 7 -11.19 -41.10 6.35
C TYR A 7 -11.18 -39.88 5.41
N ALA A 8 -10.91 -40.08 4.12
CA ALA A 8 -10.94 -39.00 3.12
C ALA A 8 -12.36 -38.46 2.88
N VAL A 9 -13.38 -39.33 2.85
CA VAL A 9 -14.79 -38.94 2.75
C VAL A 9 -15.25 -38.22 4.03
N HIS A 10 -14.77 -38.65 5.20
CA HIS A 10 -15.08 -37.97 6.47
C HIS A 10 -14.42 -36.59 6.56
N ILE A 11 -13.17 -36.44 6.09
CA ILE A 11 -12.53 -35.13 5.96
C ILE A 11 -13.29 -34.25 4.97
N HIS A 12 -13.71 -34.77 3.82
CA HIS A 12 -14.46 -33.99 2.84
C HIS A 12 -15.81 -33.50 3.40
N ALA A 13 -16.55 -34.38 4.09
CA ALA A 13 -17.79 -34.03 4.78
C ALA A 13 -17.58 -33.02 5.93
N LEU A 14 -16.45 -33.08 6.64
CA LEU A 14 -16.08 -32.08 7.65
C LEU A 14 -15.75 -30.70 7.04
N TYR A 15 -15.16 -30.66 5.84
CA TYR A 15 -14.99 -29.40 5.10
C TYR A 15 -16.33 -28.83 4.57
N GLU A 16 -17.29 -29.70 4.25
CA GLU A 16 -18.64 -29.33 3.83
C GLU A 16 -19.51 -28.84 5.01
N GLU A 17 -19.40 -29.49 6.18
CA GLU A 17 -20.07 -29.07 7.43
C GLU A 17 -19.46 -27.81 8.05
N LEU A 18 -18.15 -27.58 7.85
CA LEU A 18 -17.51 -26.34 8.30
C LEU A 18 -17.87 -25.12 7.47
N GLY A 19 -18.57 -25.27 6.33
CA GLY A 19 -19.54 -24.32 5.76
C GLY A 19 -19.17 -22.82 5.64
N VAL A 20 -17.96 -22.41 5.97
CA VAL A 20 -17.49 -21.03 5.87
C VAL A 20 -16.93 -20.91 4.47
N THR A 21 -17.85 -20.72 3.54
CA THR A 21 -17.55 -20.25 2.20
C THR A 21 -16.72 -18.99 2.35
N GLN A 22 -15.48 -19.02 1.87
CA GLN A 22 -14.55 -17.88 1.83
C GLN A 22 -15.23 -16.60 1.32
N SER A 23 -16.22 -16.74 0.43
CA SER A 23 -17.09 -15.67 -0.08
C SER A 23 -18.03 -15.05 0.96
N THR A 24 -18.57 -15.82 1.91
CA THR A 24 -19.43 -15.32 3.00
C THR A 24 -18.62 -14.53 4.02
N GLU A 25 -17.41 -14.99 4.33
CA GLU A 25 -16.48 -14.31 5.22
C GLU A 25 -15.99 -12.97 4.61
N ILE A 26 -15.64 -12.98 3.31
CA ILE A 26 -15.33 -11.74 2.56
C ILE A 26 -16.51 -10.77 2.58
N ALA A 27 -17.74 -11.24 2.34
CA ALA A 27 -18.93 -10.39 2.37
C ALA A 27 -19.19 -9.81 3.77
N GLN A 28 -18.99 -10.60 4.83
CA GLN A 28 -19.09 -10.10 6.21
C GLN A 28 -18.02 -9.04 6.52
N LEU A 29 -16.77 -9.25 6.08
CA LEU A 29 -15.68 -8.27 6.25
C LEU A 29 -15.91 -6.99 5.42
N GLN A 30 -16.55 -7.08 4.25
CA GLN A 30 -16.95 -5.89 3.48
C GLN A 30 -18.08 -5.11 4.15
N GLN A 31 -19.01 -5.80 4.83
CA GLN A 31 -20.16 -5.15 5.49
C GLN A 31 -19.85 -4.65 6.91
N HIS A 32 -18.93 -5.31 7.63
CA HIS A 32 -18.67 -5.05 9.05
C HIS A 32 -17.17 -4.79 9.36
N GLY A 33 -16.31 -4.74 8.34
CA GLY A 33 -14.90 -4.42 8.51
C GLY A 33 -14.65 -2.93 8.75
N LEU A 34 -13.43 -2.61 9.19
CA LEU A 34 -13.00 -1.22 9.46
C LEU A 34 -12.67 -0.42 8.18
N TYR A 35 -12.51 -1.11 7.04
CA TYR A 35 -12.22 -0.46 5.76
C TYR A 35 -13.52 0.02 5.11
N ASP A 36 -13.59 1.32 4.84
CA ASP A 36 -14.67 1.96 4.07
C ASP A 36 -14.04 2.59 2.83
N ALA A 37 -14.39 2.09 1.64
CA ALA A 37 -13.89 2.59 0.37
C ALA A 37 -14.25 4.06 0.12
N ALA A 38 -15.32 4.58 0.74
CA ALA A 38 -15.67 5.99 0.65
C ALA A 38 -14.68 6.91 1.38
N GLN A 39 -13.88 6.37 2.31
CA GLN A 39 -12.85 7.07 3.07
C GLN A 39 -11.43 6.80 2.54
N GLU A 40 -11.30 6.14 1.39
CA GLU A 40 -10.00 5.89 0.79
C GLU A 40 -9.44 7.16 0.15
N HIS A 41 -8.23 7.53 0.55
CA HIS A 41 -7.52 8.70 0.05
C HIS A 41 -6.07 8.33 -0.26
N ASP A 42 -5.65 8.60 -1.50
CA ASP A 42 -4.26 8.40 -1.92
C ASP A 42 -3.36 9.52 -1.39
N ALA A 43 -2.27 9.14 -0.72
CA ALA A 43 -1.37 10.02 0.01
C ALA A 43 0.05 10.00 -0.60
N CYS A 44 0.17 10.25 -1.91
CA CYS A 44 1.47 10.30 -2.59
C CYS A 44 1.72 11.60 -3.36
N GLY A 45 2.83 12.28 -3.08
CA GLY A 45 3.26 13.52 -3.73
C GLY A 45 4.34 13.34 -4.78
N VAL A 46 4.21 14.04 -5.92
CA VAL A 46 5.27 14.15 -6.94
C VAL A 46 5.41 15.59 -7.42
N GLY A 47 6.63 15.97 -7.81
CA GLY A 47 6.91 17.26 -8.42
C GLY A 47 8.22 17.22 -9.21
N PHE A 48 8.44 18.24 -10.02
CA PHE A 48 9.66 18.35 -10.82
C PHE A 48 10.12 19.80 -10.93
N VAL A 49 11.40 19.97 -11.21
CA VAL A 49 12.01 21.26 -11.52
C VAL A 49 12.99 21.08 -12.66
N ALA A 50 13.02 22.03 -13.59
CA ALA A 50 13.90 21.99 -14.74
C ALA A 50 14.36 23.39 -15.11
N HIS A 51 15.61 23.49 -15.53
CA HIS A 51 16.12 24.73 -16.12
C HIS A 51 15.68 24.80 -17.59
N ILE A 52 14.93 25.85 -17.98
CA ILE A 52 14.34 25.99 -19.32
C ILE A 52 15.39 25.92 -20.45
N LYS A 53 16.60 26.44 -20.20
CA LYS A 53 17.73 26.39 -21.15
C LYS A 53 18.65 25.18 -20.97
N GLY A 54 18.30 24.22 -20.10
CA GLY A 54 19.10 23.02 -19.84
C GLY A 54 20.44 23.27 -19.12
N GLN A 55 20.63 24.41 -18.46
CA GLN A 55 21.86 24.69 -17.72
C GLN A 55 21.87 23.89 -16.41
N LYS A 56 22.92 23.11 -16.19
CA LYS A 56 23.14 22.40 -14.94
C LYS A 56 23.42 23.41 -13.82
N SER A 57 22.74 23.26 -12.69
CA SER A 57 22.99 24.06 -11.49
C SER A 57 22.60 23.28 -10.25
N HIS A 58 23.37 23.42 -9.17
CA HIS A 58 23.02 22.82 -7.87
C HIS A 58 21.70 23.36 -7.32
N ALA A 59 21.32 24.59 -7.69
CA ALA A 59 20.03 25.18 -7.31
C ALA A 59 18.82 24.33 -7.74
N ILE A 60 18.94 23.54 -8.82
CA ILE A 60 17.89 22.61 -9.26
C ILE A 60 17.68 21.50 -8.21
N VAL A 61 18.76 21.01 -7.60
CA VAL A 61 18.69 20.00 -6.53
C VAL A 61 18.07 20.60 -5.27
N GLU A 62 18.48 21.80 -4.88
CA GLU A 62 17.90 22.52 -3.73
C GLU A 62 16.39 22.75 -3.90
N GLN A 63 15.97 23.15 -5.11
CA GLN A 63 14.56 23.30 -5.45
C GLN A 63 13.81 21.96 -5.40
N GLY A 64 14.43 20.87 -5.86
CA GLY A 64 13.86 19.52 -5.76
C GLY A 64 13.67 19.07 -4.31
N LEU A 65 14.64 19.33 -3.43
CA LEU A 65 14.49 19.07 -1.99
C LEU A 65 13.38 19.92 -1.38
N LYS A 66 13.25 21.19 -1.78
CA LYS A 66 12.18 22.06 -1.30
C LYS A 66 10.79 21.56 -1.71
N ILE A 67 10.66 20.92 -2.87
CA ILE A 67 9.41 20.25 -3.27
C ILE A 67 9.08 19.13 -2.28
N LEU A 68 10.04 18.30 -1.89
CA LEU A 68 9.80 17.21 -0.93
C LEU A 68 9.37 17.73 0.44
N GLU A 69 10.02 18.78 0.96
CA GLU A 69 9.58 19.43 2.22
C GLU A 69 8.12 19.91 2.14
N ASN A 70 7.71 20.46 1.00
CA ASN A 70 6.34 20.93 0.82
C ASN A 70 5.34 19.79 0.65
N LEU A 71 5.78 18.57 0.35
CA LEU A 71 4.95 17.37 0.19
C LEU A 71 4.83 16.53 1.48
N ASP A 72 5.51 16.92 2.55
CA ASP A 72 5.54 16.20 3.84
C ASP A 72 4.14 15.93 4.40
N HIS A 73 3.22 16.89 4.27
CA HIS A 73 1.81 16.75 4.68
C HIS A 73 1.03 15.67 3.92
N ARG A 74 1.61 15.12 2.84
CA ARG A 74 1.05 14.01 2.07
C ARG A 74 1.74 12.69 2.38
N GLY A 75 2.83 12.68 3.16
CA GLY A 75 3.51 11.46 3.54
C GLY A 75 2.73 10.67 4.59
N ALA A 76 2.96 9.36 4.63
CA ALA A 76 2.49 8.55 5.75
C ALA A 76 3.18 8.98 7.05
N VAL A 77 2.40 9.18 8.10
CA VAL A 77 2.89 9.49 9.45
C VAL A 77 2.78 8.25 10.33
N GLY A 78 3.91 7.84 10.90
CA GLY A 78 3.98 6.70 11.83
C GLY A 78 3.70 7.10 13.28
N ALA A 79 3.81 6.11 14.19
CA ALA A 79 3.76 6.37 15.64
C ALA A 79 4.99 7.13 16.15
N ASP A 80 6.11 7.04 15.43
CA ASP A 80 7.31 7.84 15.64
C ASP A 80 7.33 9.00 14.63
N ALA A 81 7.42 10.23 15.12
CA ALA A 81 7.45 11.44 14.30
C ALA A 81 8.70 11.53 13.41
N LEU A 82 9.75 10.74 13.67
CA LEU A 82 10.96 10.70 12.85
C LEU A 82 10.92 9.63 11.75
N MET A 83 9.88 8.80 11.71
CA MET A 83 9.74 7.70 10.76
C MET A 83 8.82 8.09 9.59
N GLY A 84 9.23 7.75 8.37
CA GLY A 84 8.39 7.87 7.17
C GLY A 84 8.65 6.73 6.19
N ASP A 85 7.70 6.48 5.29
CA ASP A 85 7.76 5.35 4.35
C ASP A 85 8.84 5.52 3.26
N GLY A 86 9.18 6.77 2.92
CA GLY A 86 10.29 7.09 2.01
C GLY A 86 10.07 8.36 1.18
N ALA A 87 11.17 9.02 0.83
CA ALA A 87 11.22 10.13 -0.11
C ALA A 87 12.48 10.03 -0.97
N GLY A 88 12.44 10.57 -2.20
CA GLY A 88 13.57 10.47 -3.12
C GLY A 88 13.53 11.50 -4.25
N ILE A 89 14.69 11.74 -4.85
CA ILE A 89 14.85 12.58 -6.04
C ILE A 89 15.58 11.79 -7.13
N LEU A 90 15.17 12.00 -8.38
CA LEU A 90 15.89 11.51 -9.56
C LEU A 90 16.61 12.69 -10.22
N ILE A 91 17.91 12.58 -10.43
CA ILE A 91 18.74 13.61 -11.06
C ILE A 91 19.60 13.03 -12.18
N GLN A 92 20.08 13.90 -13.07
CA GLN A 92 21.13 13.53 -14.01
C GLN A 92 22.43 13.20 -13.25
N ILE A 93 23.21 12.23 -13.74
CA ILE A 93 24.57 11.96 -13.24
C ILE A 93 25.39 13.28 -13.30
N PRO A 94 26.03 13.68 -12.18
CA PRO A 94 26.79 14.93 -12.09
C PRO A 94 27.82 15.10 -13.21
#